data_AF-A0A368FHR0-F1
#
_entry.id   AF-A0A368FHR0-F1
#
_cell.length_a   1.000
_cell.length_b   1.000
_cell.length_c   1.000
_cell.angle_alpha   90.00
_cell.angle_beta   90.00
_cell.angle_gamma   90.00
#
_symmetry.space_group_name_H-M   'P 1'
#
loop_
_entity.id
_entity.type
_entity.pdbx_description
1 polymer ?
#
loop_
_entity_poly.entity_id
_entity_poly.type
_entity_poly.pdbx_seq_one_letter_code
_entity_poly.pdbx_strand_id
1 'polypeptide(L)'
;MRKNQNNPYPFCTVLTDTRCSSNRKAKVRCNLFDATKNMSKEFDYNIPNLFMDKRKHPIHGYGHIETADYCPYYRVYGEFSTQDHGADTRCTYPDNMNYNNYSLEIFSPTARCFQLDGGIQVTHQHGMYTWLHSVGCYEVGHKYF
;
A
#
# COMPACT_ATOMS: atom_id res chain seq x y z
N MET A 1 17.14 -6.83 1.06
CA MET A 1 16.45 -7.83 1.91
C MET A 1 17.37 -8.57 2.89
N ARG A 2 18.59 -9.00 2.52
CA ARG A 2 19.48 -9.79 3.42
C ARG A 2 19.90 -9.11 4.73
N LYS A 3 19.99 -7.77 4.78
CA LYS A 3 20.43 -7.01 5.98
C LYS A 3 19.28 -6.53 6.87
N ASN A 4 18.03 -6.57 6.40
CA ASN A 4 16.87 -6.05 7.15
C ASN A 4 15.63 -6.86 6.77
N GLN A 5 15.60 -8.13 7.22
CA GLN A 5 14.56 -9.10 6.86
C GLN A 5 13.17 -8.68 7.34
N ASN A 6 13.09 -7.99 8.48
CA ASN A 6 11.82 -7.63 9.11
C ASN A 6 11.19 -6.35 8.53
N ASN A 7 11.98 -5.51 7.84
CA ASN A 7 11.48 -4.32 7.16
C ASN A 7 12.35 -3.99 5.94
N PRO A 8 12.17 -4.69 4.80
CA PRO A 8 13.04 -4.56 3.64
C PRO A 8 12.74 -3.31 2.78
N TYR A 9 12.14 -2.25 3.34
CA TYR A 9 11.78 -1.03 2.60
C TYR A 9 12.97 -0.50 1.78
N PRO A 10 12.79 -0.17 0.48
CA PRO A 10 11.53 0.00 -0.25
C PRO A 10 10.90 -1.28 -0.81
N PHE A 11 11.58 -2.43 -0.70
CA PHE A 11 11.07 -3.71 -1.18
C PHE A 11 9.94 -4.25 -0.29
N CYS A 12 9.16 -5.16 -0.86
CA CYS A 12 8.02 -5.77 -0.20
C CYS A 12 8.01 -7.29 -0.38
N THR A 13 7.48 -7.98 0.62
CA THR A 13 7.43 -9.45 0.63
C THR A 13 6.03 -10.01 0.91
N VAL A 14 5.07 -9.15 1.26
CA VAL A 14 3.71 -9.55 1.62
C VAL A 14 2.72 -9.04 0.56
N LEU A 15 1.95 -9.97 0.00
CA LEU A 15 0.99 -9.72 -1.07
C LEU A 15 -0.05 -8.70 -0.63
N THR A 16 -0.30 -7.69 -1.47
CA THR A 16 -1.26 -6.60 -1.22
C THR A 16 -1.05 -5.82 0.08
N ASP A 17 0.15 -5.90 0.67
CA ASP A 17 0.46 -5.13 1.86
C ASP A 17 0.44 -3.63 1.56
N THR A 18 -0.13 -2.86 2.48
CA THR A 18 -0.29 -1.42 2.34
C THR A 18 0.20 -0.75 3.60
N ARG A 19 1.08 0.24 3.42
CA ARG A 19 1.66 1.03 4.49
C ARG A 19 1.82 2.48 4.07
N CYS A 20 2.22 3.33 5.00
CA CYS A 20 2.57 4.71 4.66
C CYS A 20 3.95 4.80 4.02
N SER A 21 4.06 5.68 3.03
CA SER A 21 5.37 6.15 2.53
C SER A 21 6.22 6.74 3.66
N SER A 22 7.54 6.73 3.50
CA SER A 22 8.48 7.24 4.50
C SER A 22 8.24 8.71 4.88
N ASN A 23 7.82 9.54 3.91
CA ASN A 23 7.46 10.94 4.13
C ASN A 23 5.99 11.14 4.53
N ARG A 24 5.23 10.06 4.70
CA ARG A 24 3.80 10.03 5.01
C ARG A 24 2.94 10.84 4.04
N LYS A 25 3.35 11.10 2.79
CA LYS A 25 2.54 11.86 1.83
C LYS A 25 1.64 10.98 0.96
N ALA A 26 1.78 9.67 1.05
CA ALA A 26 0.99 8.70 0.29
C ALA A 26 0.83 7.38 1.04
N LYS A 27 -0.27 6.70 0.74
CA LYS A 27 -0.41 5.26 0.96
C LYS A 27 0.39 4.55 -0.14
N VAL A 28 1.22 3.59 0.23
CA VAL A 28 1.98 2.78 -0.71
C VAL A 28 1.54 1.33 -0.60
N ARG A 29 1.35 0.68 -1.75
CA ARG A 29 0.95 -0.70 -1.82
C ARG A 29 2.06 -1.51 -2.46
N CYS A 30 2.30 -2.70 -1.90
CA CYS A 30 3.21 -3.67 -2.44
C CYS A 30 2.72 -4.10 -3.82
N ASN A 31 3.59 -3.96 -4.82
CA ASN A 31 3.29 -4.29 -6.21
C ASN A 31 3.54 -5.78 -6.56
N LEU A 32 3.63 -6.64 -5.54
CA LEU A 32 3.76 -8.09 -5.64
C LEU A 32 2.47 -8.69 -6.22
N PHE A 33 2.63 -9.59 -7.18
CA PHE A 33 1.56 -10.37 -7.78
C PHE A 33 1.77 -11.85 -7.48
N ASP A 34 0.68 -12.51 -7.12
CA ASP A 34 0.55 -13.96 -7.09
C ASP A 34 0.08 -14.40 -8.48
N ALA A 35 1.02 -14.81 -9.32
CA ALA A 35 0.70 -15.46 -10.59
C ALA A 35 1.88 -16.29 -11.10
N THR A 36 1.55 -17.33 -11.86
CA THR A 36 2.49 -18.16 -12.61
C THR A 36 2.89 -17.46 -13.92
N LYS A 37 3.73 -16.43 -13.82
CA LYS A 37 4.46 -15.93 -14.98
C LYS A 37 5.77 -16.70 -15.09
N ASN A 38 6.03 -17.32 -16.25
CA ASN A 38 7.33 -17.91 -16.55
C ASN A 38 8.36 -16.77 -16.68
N MET A 39 9.04 -16.45 -15.59
CA MET A 39 10.13 -15.48 -15.57
C MET A 39 11.45 -16.18 -15.90
N SER A 40 12.36 -15.43 -16.54
CA SER A 40 13.75 -15.87 -16.64
C SER A 40 14.34 -16.04 -15.23
N LYS A 41 15.26 -16.99 -15.06
CA LYS A 41 15.92 -17.28 -13.77
C LYS A 41 16.61 -16.05 -13.16
N GLU A 42 17.02 -15.09 -13.98
CA GLU A 42 17.66 -13.85 -13.53
C GLU A 42 16.69 -12.92 -12.77
N PHE A 43 15.40 -12.99 -13.08
CA PHE A 43 14.33 -12.20 -12.45
C PHE A 43 13.49 -13.01 -11.46
N ASP A 44 13.87 -14.27 -11.25
CA ASP A 44 13.22 -15.14 -10.28
C ASP A 44 13.82 -14.93 -8.88
N TYR A 45 13.17 -14.04 -8.13
CA TYR A 45 13.56 -13.74 -6.76
C TYR A 45 12.93 -14.70 -5.73
N ASN A 46 12.23 -15.74 -6.17
CA ASN A 46 11.56 -16.67 -5.26
C ASN A 46 12.60 -17.53 -4.53
N ILE A 47 12.66 -17.37 -3.21
CA ILE A 47 13.37 -18.28 -2.29
C ILE A 47 12.37 -18.78 -1.25
N PRO A 48 12.61 -19.94 -0.60
CA PRO A 48 11.68 -20.50 0.36
C PRO A 48 11.27 -19.49 1.44
N ASN A 49 9.96 -19.33 1.63
CA ASN A 49 9.36 -18.47 2.64
C ASN A 49 9.71 -16.97 2.52
N LEU A 50 10.13 -16.48 1.35
CA LEU A 50 10.33 -15.04 1.15
C LEU A 50 9.00 -14.32 0.96
N PHE A 51 8.22 -14.74 -0.04
CA PHE A 51 6.95 -14.11 -0.37
C PHE A 51 5.79 -14.80 0.32
N MET A 52 4.88 -14.00 0.87
CA MET A 52 3.76 -14.47 1.69
C MET A 52 2.47 -13.77 1.28
N ASP A 53 1.35 -14.45 1.47
CA ASP A 53 0.04 -13.79 1.50
C ASP A 53 -0.20 -13.09 2.86
N LYS A 54 -1.34 -12.38 2.99
CA LYS A 54 -1.72 -11.73 4.27
C LYS A 54 -1.99 -12.72 5.41
N ARG A 55 -2.24 -13.99 5.10
CA ARG A 55 -2.47 -15.07 6.06
C ARG A 55 -1.18 -15.81 6.42
N LYS A 56 -0.02 -15.34 5.94
CA LYS A 56 1.32 -15.93 6.14
C LYS A 56 1.51 -17.29 5.45
N HIS A 57 0.77 -17.56 4.37
CA HIS A 57 1.07 -18.70 3.51
C HIS A 57 2.14 -18.31 2.48
N PRO A 58 3.15 -19.17 2.24
CA PRO A 58 4.13 -18.95 1.19
C PRO A 58 3.45 -18.88 -0.17
N ILE A 59 3.89 -17.93 -0.99
CA ILE A 59 3.44 -17.78 -2.38
C ILE A 59 4.63 -17.73 -3.32
N HIS A 60 4.38 -18.03 -4.59
CA HIS A 60 5.30 -17.75 -5.67
C HIS A 60 4.89 -16.43 -6.32
N GLY A 61 5.74 -15.41 -6.27
CA GLY A 61 5.35 -14.07 -6.67
C GLY A 61 6.45 -13.27 -7.34
N TYR A 62 6.03 -12.16 -7.97
CA TYR A 62 6.91 -11.24 -8.67
C TYR A 62 6.32 -9.81 -8.70
N GLY A 63 7.16 -8.81 -8.95
CA GLY A 63 6.72 -7.43 -9.18
C GLY A 63 6.34 -7.26 -10.65
N HIS A 64 5.22 -6.60 -10.94
CA HIS A 64 4.73 -6.48 -12.33
C HIS A 64 5.44 -5.44 -13.21
N ILE A 65 6.51 -4.80 -12.71
CA ILE A 65 7.20 -3.68 -13.38
C ILE A 65 8.55 -4.13 -13.92
N GLU A 66 8.66 -4.13 -15.26
CA GLU A 66 9.88 -4.56 -15.97
C GLU A 66 11.07 -3.65 -15.71
N THR A 67 10.88 -2.32 -15.63
CA THR A 67 11.96 -1.37 -15.32
C THR A 67 12.49 -1.47 -13.89
N ALA A 68 11.82 -2.26 -13.03
CA ALA A 68 12.29 -2.61 -11.71
C ALA A 68 12.82 -4.06 -11.67
N ASP A 69 13.16 -4.64 -12.83
CA ASP A 69 13.60 -6.02 -13.01
C ASP A 69 12.64 -7.03 -12.38
N TYR A 70 11.34 -6.72 -12.33
CA TYR A 70 10.32 -7.53 -11.64
C TYR A 70 10.53 -7.66 -10.11
N CYS A 71 11.37 -6.81 -9.50
CA CYS A 71 11.50 -6.74 -8.05
C CYS A 71 10.20 -6.23 -7.41
N PRO A 72 9.66 -6.89 -6.37
CA PRO A 72 8.53 -6.36 -5.63
C PRO A 72 8.91 -5.21 -4.69
N TYR A 73 8.25 -4.07 -4.80
CA TYR A 73 8.45 -2.88 -3.97
C TYR A 73 7.14 -2.15 -3.65
N TYR A 74 7.17 -1.29 -2.64
CA TYR A 74 6.05 -0.42 -2.32
C TYR A 74 6.05 0.77 -3.26
N ARG A 75 4.95 0.93 -4.01
CA ARG A 75 4.78 2.05 -4.92
C ARG A 75 3.57 2.90 -4.55
N VAL A 76 3.64 4.16 -4.94
CA VAL A 76 2.48 5.05 -5.05
C VAL A 76 1.75 4.66 -6.33
N TYR A 77 0.43 4.60 -6.25
CA TYR A 77 -0.45 4.43 -7.41
C TYR A 77 -1.02 5.81 -7.73
N GLY A 78 -1.04 6.21 -9.00
CA GLY A 78 -1.38 7.59 -9.38
C GLY A 78 -0.72 8.06 -10.69
N GLU A 79 -1.52 8.74 -11.51
CA GLU A 79 -1.22 9.46 -12.76
C GLU A 79 -0.77 8.70 -14.03
N PHE A 80 -0.16 7.51 -13.99
CA PHE A 80 0.53 6.99 -15.20
C PHE A 80 0.18 5.58 -15.67
N SER A 81 -0.91 4.98 -15.19
CA SER A 81 -1.27 3.62 -15.60
C SER A 81 -2.77 3.46 -15.78
N THR A 82 -3.19 3.10 -17.00
CA THR A 82 -4.53 2.56 -17.29
C THR A 82 -4.84 1.32 -16.45
N GLN A 83 -3.83 0.66 -15.89
CA GLN A 83 -3.99 -0.49 -14.97
C GLN A 83 -4.38 -0.06 -13.55
N ASP A 84 -4.14 1.20 -13.17
CA ASP A 84 -4.35 1.66 -11.78
C ASP A 84 -5.79 2.17 -11.55
N HIS A 85 -6.67 2.06 -12.56
CA HIS A 85 -8.12 2.37 -12.51
C HIS A 85 -8.49 3.68 -11.76
N GLY A 86 -7.64 4.71 -11.85
CA GLY A 86 -7.92 6.04 -11.28
C GLY A 86 -7.77 6.18 -9.76
N ALA A 87 -7.22 5.18 -9.06
CA ALA A 87 -7.02 5.25 -7.61
C ALA A 87 -5.64 5.87 -7.27
N ASP A 88 -5.55 7.19 -7.24
CA ASP A 88 -4.35 7.86 -6.75
C ASP A 88 -4.21 7.67 -5.23
N THR A 89 -3.04 7.29 -4.76
CA THR A 89 -2.81 6.98 -3.34
C THR A 89 -2.07 8.07 -2.58
N ARG A 90 -1.77 9.21 -3.23
CA ARG A 90 -1.19 10.39 -2.59
C ARG A 90 -2.25 11.05 -1.71
N CYS A 91 -1.91 11.24 -0.44
CA CYS A 91 -2.77 11.99 0.48
C CYS A 91 -2.88 13.47 0.10
N THR A 92 -1.92 13.97 -0.68
CA THR A 92 -1.90 15.36 -1.14
C THR A 92 -2.54 15.58 -2.51
N TYR A 93 -3.13 14.54 -3.11
CA TYR A 93 -3.79 14.66 -4.42
C TYR A 93 -5.26 15.05 -4.24
N PRO A 94 -5.67 16.26 -4.67
CA PRO A 94 -7.00 16.80 -4.36
C PRO A 94 -8.14 16.07 -5.09
N ASP A 95 -7.89 15.50 -6.27
CA ASP A 95 -8.97 14.85 -7.04
C ASP A 95 -9.45 13.53 -6.40
N ASN A 96 -8.70 13.01 -5.41
CA ASN A 96 -9.15 11.91 -4.56
C ASN A 96 -10.36 12.27 -3.68
N MET A 97 -10.66 13.55 -3.47
CA MET A 97 -11.86 13.97 -2.74
C MET A 97 -13.18 13.52 -3.40
N ASN A 98 -13.14 13.10 -4.66
CA ASN A 98 -14.31 12.56 -5.37
C ASN A 98 -14.57 11.07 -5.07
N TYR A 99 -13.70 10.39 -4.31
CA TYR A 99 -13.99 9.06 -3.79
C TYR A 99 -14.98 9.17 -2.63
N ASN A 100 -16.26 9.03 -2.97
CA ASN A 100 -17.45 8.86 -2.13
C ASN A 100 -17.23 8.65 -0.62
N ASN A 101 -18.07 9.33 0.17
CA ASN A 101 -18.42 9.32 1.62
C ASN A 101 -18.08 8.11 2.55
N TYR A 102 -17.45 7.04 2.07
CA TYR A 102 -17.17 5.79 2.77
C TYR A 102 -15.70 5.59 3.17
N SER A 103 -14.76 6.34 2.59
CA SER A 103 -13.31 6.13 2.86
C SER A 103 -12.88 6.64 4.24
N LEU A 104 -13.62 7.59 4.84
CA LEU A 104 -13.24 8.31 6.07
C LEU A 104 -11.84 8.96 5.95
N GLU A 105 -11.42 9.31 4.74
CA GLU A 105 -10.12 9.93 4.46
C GLU A 105 -10.27 11.40 4.08
N ILE A 106 -9.24 12.20 4.38
CA ILE A 106 -9.13 13.58 3.95
C ILE A 106 -7.90 13.70 3.05
N PHE A 107 -8.11 14.26 1.85
CA PHE A 107 -7.05 14.54 0.89
C PHE A 107 -6.85 16.04 0.78
N SER A 108 -5.67 16.51 1.16
CA SER A 108 -5.33 17.94 1.14
C SER A 108 -3.80 18.12 1.11
N PRO A 109 -3.27 19.30 0.77
CA PRO A 109 -1.82 19.55 0.80
C PRO A 109 -1.17 19.25 2.17
N THR A 110 -1.92 19.40 3.25
CA THR A 110 -1.47 19.13 4.62
C THR A 110 -1.69 17.68 5.01
N ALA A 111 -2.57 16.92 4.34
CA ALA A 111 -2.87 15.55 4.71
C ALA A 111 -1.62 14.63 4.71
N ARG A 112 -1.58 13.73 5.68
CA ARG A 112 -0.54 12.71 5.84
C ARG A 112 -1.17 11.34 6.00
N CYS A 113 -0.40 10.32 5.65
CA CYS A 113 -0.74 8.92 5.84
C CYS A 113 -0.46 8.50 7.29
N PHE A 114 -1.44 7.83 7.87
CA PHE A 114 -1.37 7.23 9.19
C PHE A 114 -1.60 5.73 9.09
N GLN A 115 -0.85 4.98 9.91
CA GLN A 115 -1.09 3.56 10.12
C GLN A 115 -2.28 3.43 11.09
N LEU A 116 -3.23 2.58 10.74
CA LEU A 116 -4.48 2.35 11.47
C LEU A 116 -4.48 0.92 12.00
N ASP A 117 -3.52 0.59 12.87
CA ASP A 117 -3.40 -0.74 13.43
C ASP A 117 -4.67 -1.08 14.24
N GLY A 118 -5.43 -2.09 13.81
CA GLY A 118 -6.73 -2.45 14.37
C GLY A 118 -7.96 -1.89 13.63
N GLY A 119 -7.76 -1.09 12.58
CA GLY A 119 -8.83 -0.49 11.77
C GLY A 119 -9.52 0.70 12.45
N ILE A 120 -10.56 1.22 11.80
CA ILE A 120 -11.36 2.33 12.33
C ILE A 120 -12.66 1.74 12.90
N GLN A 121 -12.94 1.94 14.18
CA GLN A 121 -14.25 1.61 14.73
C GLN A 121 -15.26 2.66 14.28
N VAL A 122 -16.33 2.21 13.62
CA VAL A 122 -17.42 3.06 13.15
C VAL A 122 -18.69 2.66 13.88
N THR A 123 -19.30 3.63 14.56
CA THR A 123 -20.53 3.45 15.31
C THR A 123 -21.69 4.08 14.54
N HIS A 124 -22.76 3.33 14.35
CA HIS A 124 -24.03 3.81 13.79
C HIS A 124 -25.20 3.41 14.68
N GLN A 125 -26.40 3.91 14.37
CA GLN A 125 -27.61 3.64 15.17
C GLN A 125 -27.96 2.15 15.34
N HIS A 126 -27.50 1.29 14.44
CA HIS A 126 -27.79 -0.15 14.44
C HIS A 126 -26.62 -1.03 14.92
N GLY A 127 -25.50 -0.44 15.36
CA GLY A 127 -24.36 -1.20 15.89
C GLY A 127 -23.00 -0.60 15.57
N MET A 128 -21.96 -1.35 15.90
CA MET A 128 -20.57 -0.99 15.69
C MET A 128 -19.92 -1.96 14.70
N TYR A 129 -19.20 -1.44 13.70
CA TYR A 129 -18.39 -2.25 12.80
C TYR A 129 -16.96 -1.68 12.72
N THR A 130 -15.99 -2.57 12.49
CA THR A 130 -14.60 -2.17 12.24
C THR A 130 -14.38 -2.03 10.74
N TRP A 131 -14.05 -0.82 10.30
CA TRP A 131 -13.60 -0.54 8.94
C TRP A 131 -12.13 -0.93 8.79
N LEU A 132 -11.87 -2.01 8.05
CA LEU A 132 -10.56 -2.67 7.98
C LEU A 132 -9.62 -2.05 6.94
N HIS A 133 -9.37 -0.75 7.04
CA HIS A 133 -8.23 -0.12 6.36
C HIS A 133 -7.04 -0.09 7.32
N SER A 134 -5.87 -0.56 6.87
CA SER A 134 -4.63 -0.53 7.66
C SER A 134 -3.88 0.80 7.59
N VAL A 135 -4.26 1.66 6.65
CA VAL A 135 -3.73 3.02 6.49
C VAL A 135 -4.80 3.97 5.99
N GLY A 136 -4.68 5.25 6.34
CA GLY A 136 -5.57 6.30 5.85
C GLY A 136 -4.90 7.67 5.77
N CYS A 137 -5.45 8.56 4.95
CA CYS A 137 -5.03 9.95 4.82
C CYS A 137 -5.85 10.88 5.73
N TYR A 138 -5.17 11.71 6.54
CA TYR A 138 -5.80 12.65 7.48
C TYR A 138 -5.04 13.97 7.54
N GLU A 139 -5.73 15.06 7.81
CA GLU A 139 -5.10 16.37 8.01
C GLU A 139 -4.23 16.40 9.25
N VAL A 140 -3.12 17.13 9.15
CA VAL A 140 -2.27 17.47 10.29
C VAL A 140 -2.33 18.96 10.50
N GLY A 141 -2.67 19.38 11.72
CA GLY A 141 -2.72 20.79 12.07
C GLY A 141 -1.35 21.44 11.94
N HIS A 142 -1.31 22.63 11.35
CA HIS A 142 -0.17 23.53 11.53
C HIS A 142 -0.18 23.97 12.99
N LYS A 143 0.78 23.49 13.79
CA LYS A 143 1.12 24.19 15.03
C LYS A 143 1.71 25.53 14.60
N TYR A 144 0.90 26.58 14.65
CA TYR A 144 1.37 27.95 14.67
C TYR A 144 2.21 28.09 15.95
N PHE A 145 3.53 28.14 15.80
CA PHE A 145 4.45 28.59 16.84
C PHE A 145 4.59 30.12 16.74
#